data_AF-A0A843F6F2-F1
#
_entry.id   AF-A0A843F6F2-F1
#
_cell.length_a   1.000
_cell.length_b   1.000
_cell.length_c   1.000
_cell.angle_alpha   90.00
_cell.angle_beta   90.00
_cell.angle_gamma   90.00
#
_symmetry.space_group_name_H-M   'P 1'
#
loop_
_entity.id
_entity.type
_entity.pdbx_description
1 polymer ?
#
loop_
_entity_poly.entity_id
_entity_poly.type
_entity_poly.pdbx_seq_one_letter_code
_entity_poly.pdbx_strand_id
1 'polypeptide(L)' 'MTKNNTSKEDVEKSKTGTKRILIELVAESPVREFKIIGALARAGLLSQYEHEKAVYGKFDIEPSLTEKEFDKILSDFLGN' A
#
# COMPACT_ATOMS: atom_id res chain seq x y z
N MET A 1 39.33 8.35 8.23
CA MET A 1 38.48 7.45 7.42
C MET A 1 37.27 7.10 8.25
N THR A 2 36.05 7.30 7.73
CA THR A 2 34.90 6.38 7.81
C THR A 2 33.75 7.07 7.06
N LYS A 3 33.50 6.61 5.83
CA LYS A 3 32.32 6.99 5.04
C LYS A 3 31.26 5.92 5.33
N ASN A 4 30.29 6.21 6.19
CA ASN A 4 29.11 5.35 6.33
C ASN A 4 28.09 5.75 5.26
N ASN A 5 28.36 5.33 4.02
CA ASN A 5 27.33 5.26 2.99
C ASN A 5 26.56 3.97 3.21
N THR A 6 25.61 3.99 4.14
CA THR A 6 24.59 2.94 4.20
C THR A 6 23.64 3.21 3.04
N SER A 7 23.85 2.49 1.95
CA SER A 7 23.05 2.55 0.73
C SER A 7 21.57 2.35 1.07
N LYS A 8 20.73 3.30 0.63
CA LYS A 8 19.27 3.27 0.77
C LYS A 8 18.60 2.13 -0.02
N GLU A 9 19.36 1.44 -0.87
CA GLU A 9 18.87 0.45 -1.84
C GLU A 9 18.52 -0.92 -1.22
N ASP A 10 19.07 -1.29 -0.05
CA ASP A 10 18.78 -2.59 0.58
C ASP A 10 17.45 -2.62 1.36
N VAL A 11 16.86 -1.45 1.66
CA VAL A 11 15.57 -1.37 2.39
C VAL A 11 14.37 -1.48 1.43
N GLU A 12 14.52 -1.06 0.18
CA GLU A 12 13.43 -1.09 -0.82
C GLU A 12 13.08 -2.52 -1.28
N LYS A 13 14.08 -3.40 -1.37
CA LYS A 13 13.88 -4.75 -1.93
C LYS A 13 13.06 -5.68 -1.04
N SER A 14 12.98 -5.40 0.27
CA SER A 14 12.26 -6.24 1.25
C SER A 14 10.76 -5.89 1.38
N LYS A 15 10.35 -4.68 0.95
CA LYS A 15 8.97 -4.21 1.14
C LYS A 15 7.95 -4.88 0.21
N THR A 16 8.36 -5.19 -1.02
CA THR A 16 7.42 -5.71 -2.03
C THR A 16 6.81 -7.08 -1.71
N GLY A 17 7.42 -7.87 -0.82
CA GLY A 17 6.91 -9.17 -0.37
C GLY A 17 6.24 -9.14 1.01
N THR A 18 6.30 -8.01 1.71
CA THR A 18 5.72 -7.87 3.04
C THR A 18 4.29 -7.39 2.92
N LYS A 19 3.35 -8.08 3.56
CA LYS A 19 1.97 -7.62 3.63
C LYS A 19 1.90 -6.34 4.46
N ARG A 20 1.07 -5.42 4.01
CA ARG A 20 0.77 -4.13 4.63
C ARG A 20 -0.73 -3.95 4.70
N ILE A 21 -1.13 -2.94 5.47
CA ILE A 21 -2.52 -2.50 5.54
C ILE A 21 -2.79 -1.55 4.37
N LEU A 22 -4.01 -1.56 3.84
CA LEU A 22 -4.41 -0.76 2.68
C LEU A 22 -4.23 0.73 2.93
N ILE A 23 -4.54 1.24 4.12
CA ILE A 23 -4.45 2.68 4.42
C ILE A 23 -3.01 3.22 4.27
N GLU A 24 -2.00 2.41 4.60
CA GLU A 24 -0.60 2.76 4.37
C GLU A 24 -0.23 2.73 2.89
N LEU A 25 -0.67 1.69 2.17
CA LEU A 25 -0.43 1.55 0.73
C LEU A 25 -1.07 2.71 -0.06
N VAL A 26 -2.28 3.14 0.33
CA VAL A 26 -2.94 4.31 -0.25
C VAL A 26 -2.17 5.59 0.05
N ALA A 27 -1.69 5.78 1.28
CA ALA A 27 -0.98 6.98 1.69
C ALA A 27 0.38 7.15 0.98
N GLU A 28 1.04 6.05 0.63
CA GLU A 28 2.33 6.05 -0.07
C GLU A 28 2.20 6.05 -1.60
N SER A 29 1.00 5.82 -2.14
CA SER A 29 0.79 5.75 -3.59
C SER A 29 0.88 7.13 -4.26
N PRO A 30 1.56 7.26 -5.42
CA PRO A 30 1.52 8.47 -6.23
C PRO A 30 0.20 8.64 -7.00
N VAL A 31 -0.68 7.63 -6.98
CA VAL A 31 -1.97 7.67 -7.68
C VAL A 31 -2.95 8.54 -6.89
N ARG A 32 -3.77 9.32 -7.60
CA ARG A 32 -4.79 10.18 -6.95
C ARG A 32 -5.78 9.32 -6.17
N GLU A 33 -6.09 9.72 -4.93
CA GLU A 33 -6.94 8.95 -3.99
C GLU A 33 -8.26 8.49 -4.61
N PHE A 34 -8.97 9.34 -5.37
CA PHE A 34 -10.24 8.94 -6.00
C PHE A 34 -10.11 7.79 -7.00
N LYS A 35 -8.95 7.66 -7.68
CA LYS A 35 -8.67 6.53 -8.57
C LYS A 35 -8.38 5.26 -7.78
N ILE A 36 -7.66 5.40 -6.67
CA ILE A 36 -7.39 4.28 -5.73
C ILE A 36 -8.71 3.78 -5.15
N ILE A 37 -9.58 4.67 -4.66
CA ILE A 37 -10.92 4.33 -4.15
C ILE A 37 -11.73 3.57 -5.22
N GLY A 38 -11.71 4.03 -6.48
CA GLY A 38 -12.37 3.33 -7.58
C GLY A 38 -11.81 1.92 -7.84
N ALA A 39 -10.48 1.77 -7.79
CA ALA A 39 -9.82 0.48 -7.94
C ALA A 39 -10.16 -0.48 -6.78
N LEU A 40 -10.10 0.00 -5.54
CA LEU A 40 -10.45 -0.77 -4.35
C LEU A 40 -11.93 -1.19 -4.34
N ALA A 41 -12.82 -0.31 -4.78
CA ALA A 41 -14.25 -0.64 -4.95
C ALA A 41 -14.45 -1.77 -5.95
N ARG A 42 -13.78 -1.71 -7.11
CA ARG A 42 -13.83 -2.77 -8.13
C ARG A 42 -13.23 -4.09 -7.65
N ALA A 43 -12.20 -4.04 -6.82
CA ALA A 43 -11.54 -5.21 -6.22
C ALA A 43 -12.25 -5.77 -4.97
N GLY A 44 -13.33 -5.14 -4.50
CA GLY A 44 -14.04 -5.57 -3.28
C GLY A 44 -13.31 -5.25 -1.97
N LEU A 45 -12.31 -4.36 -2.00
CA LEU A 45 -11.48 -3.98 -0.85
C LEU A 45 -11.89 -2.64 -0.21
N LEU A 46 -12.89 -1.94 -0.77
CA LEU A 46 -13.30 -0.63 -0.27
C LEU A 46 -13.71 -0.66 1.20
N SER A 47 -14.55 -1.63 1.60
CA SER A 47 -15.00 -1.74 3.00
C SER A 47 -13.84 -1.99 3.97
N GLN A 48 -12.81 -2.71 3.53
CA GLN A 48 -11.61 -2.90 4.33
C GLN A 48 -10.84 -1.58 4.47
N TYR A 49 -10.60 -0.86 3.38
CA TYR A 49 -9.96 0.46 3.43
C TYR A 49 -10.70 1.45 4.34
N GLU A 50 -12.04 1.48 4.27
CA GLU A 50 -12.87 2.33 5.13
C GLU A 50 -12.77 1.93 6.61
N HIS A 51 -12.78 0.63 6.89
CA HIS A 51 -12.58 0.11 8.24
C HIS A 51 -11.21 0.49 8.79
N GLU A 52 -10.14 0.23 8.01
CA GLU A 52 -8.78 0.59 8.38
C GLU A 52 -8.65 2.09 8.64
N LYS A 53 -9.21 2.95 7.78
CA LYS A 53 -9.21 4.41 7.98
C LYS A 53 -9.86 4.85 9.29
N ALA A 54 -10.90 4.14 9.75
CA ALA A 54 -11.58 4.47 11.01
C ALA A 54 -10.77 4.10 12.27
N VAL A 55 -9.96 3.04 12.17
CA VAL A 55 -9.23 2.42 13.29
C VAL A 55 -7.71 2.66 13.26
N TYR A 56 -7.17 3.21 12.16
CA TYR A 56 -5.75 3.48 11.99
C TYR A 56 -5.21 4.40 13.11
N GLY A 57 -4.11 3.98 13.74
CA GLY A 57 -3.51 4.65 14.89
C GLY A 57 -4.25 4.45 16.22
N LYS A 58 -5.37 3.71 16.24
CA LYS A 58 -6.14 3.39 17.46
C LYS A 58 -6.04 1.91 17.84
N PHE A 59 -5.98 1.03 16.84
CA PHE A 59 -5.92 -0.42 17.01
C PHE A 59 -4.88 -1.03 16.09
N ASP A 60 -4.35 -2.19 16.47
CA ASP A 60 -3.55 -3.02 15.57
C ASP A 60 -4.43 -3.58 14.46
N ILE A 61 -4.02 -3.32 13.22
CA ILE A 61 -4.71 -3.76 12.02
C ILE A 61 -3.86 -4.87 11.39
N GLU A 62 -4.49 -5.99 11.05
CA GLU A 62 -3.80 -7.09 10.39
C GLU A 62 -3.43 -6.72 8.94
N PRO A 63 -2.15 -6.82 8.55
CA PRO A 63 -1.72 -6.60 7.18
C PRO A 63 -2.31 -7.63 6.23
N SER A 64 -2.89 -7.16 5.13
CA SER A 64 -3.70 -7.99 4.23
C SER A 64 -3.09 -8.16 2.84
N LEU A 65 -2.35 -7.16 2.37
CA LEU A 65 -1.99 -7.03 0.96
C LEU A 65 -0.53 -6.62 0.79
N THR A 66 0.18 -7.22 -0.16
CA THR A 66 1.51 -6.77 -0.56
C THR A 66 1.43 -5.55 -1.49
N GLU A 67 2.52 -4.80 -1.59
CA GLU A 67 2.64 -3.69 -2.55
C GLU A 67 2.41 -4.15 -4.00
N LYS A 68 2.92 -5.34 -4.37
CA LYS A 68 2.71 -5.91 -5.71
C LYS A 68 1.24 -6.21 -6.01
N GLU A 69 0.51 -6.76 -5.04
CA GLU A 69 -0.92 -7.03 -5.19
C GLU A 69 -1.72 -5.72 -5.29
N PHE A 70 -1.33 -4.71 -4.51
CA PHE A 70 -1.92 -3.37 -4.59
C PHE A 70 -1.69 -2.71 -5.95
N ASP A 71 -0.44 -2.70 -6.42
CA ASP A 71 -0.08 -2.15 -7.72
C ASP A 71 -0.82 -2.87 -8.85
N LYS A 72 -0.96 -4.20 -8.76
CA LYS A 72 -1.75 -4.97 -9.72
C LYS A 72 -3.21 -4.52 -9.75
N ILE A 73 -3.84 -4.30 -8.60
CA ILE A 73 -5.23 -3.78 -8.52
C ILE A 73 -5.34 -2.41 -9.19
N LEU A 74 -4.36 -1.53 -8.96
CA LEU A 74 -4.32 -0.21 -9.59
C LEU A 74 -4.13 -0.32 -11.11
N SER A 75 -3.19 -1.13 -11.57
CA SER A 75 -2.94 -1.39 -13.00
C SER A 75 -4.17 -1.96 -13.70
N ASP A 76 -4.81 -2.99 -13.13
CA ASP A 76 -6.02 -3.63 -13.68
C ASP A 76 -7.19 -2.64 -13.79
N PHE A 77 -7.28 -1.67 -12.87
CA PHE A 77 -8.29 -0.61 -12.92
C PHE A 77 -7.97 0.48 -13.93
N LEU A 78 -6.70 0.90 -14.03
CA LEU A 78 -6.25 1.97 -14.90
C LEU A 78 -6.04 1.53 -16.36
N GLY A 79 -5.93 0.22 -16.60
CA GLY A 79 -5.65 -0.35 -17.92
C GLY A 79 -4.19 -0.25 -18.34
N ASN A 80 -3.27 -0.30 -17.36
CA ASN A 80 -1.81 -0.20 -17.57
C ASN A 80 -1.10 -1.55 -17.38
#